data_AF-A0A959QZR2-F1
#
_entry.id   AF-A0A959QZR2-F1
#
_cell.length_a   1.000
_cell.length_b   1.000
_cell.length_c   1.000
_cell.angle_alpha   90.00
_cell.angle_beta   90.00
_cell.angle_gamma   90.00
#
_symmetry.space_group_name_H-M   'P 1'
#
loop_
_entity.id
_entity.type
_entity.pdbx_description
1 polymer ?
#
loop_
_entity_poly.entity_id
_entity_poly.type
_entity_poly.pdbx_seq_one_letter_code
_entity_poly.pdbx_strand_id
1 'polypeptide(L)'
;HEMFHHWFGDLVTCESWSNLTLNEGFANYSEYLWLEHNYGKDEADNHLMTECEGYIQSSMDGIHPLIYFEYADKEDMFDAHSYNKGGLVLHMLRNYIGDEAFFAGLKRYLDVNAYTEVEADELRIAFEDVVGEDLNWFFNQWYFAAGHPELEIEYGYVDGQATVTVEQVQDPEVQPAIFEIPTTVDIYLADGTKVRKEIRVTERLQTFTFDVPSEPKLVTFDGDRTVLCDFVDNKTEAQLAYQYQHCTTFRDRWEALEKLEGSSDAASANIYNAALMDPFYSIRALAVANCRKDGRNMMTLQKMAESDPHSSVREAALYQLVESDIDGNADLAKRVIEKEQAYPVVAAALQLLNANDSEAALKVAKKLESEKNGDILAAVGQIYSETGDSKYLSFFEDNFGEVEFFSAITFFQLYGQLAVKGDLDQVLASGKILSAYGTDMGQSPWRRFGSMGALNSLHAELVSRLDDADMLTEEAKTKLKEGDNSLIKMIEMVKSAETNPQLLGMYQNFPNPPAKP
;
A
#
# COMPACT_ATOMS: atom_id res chain seq x y z
N HIS A 1 13.82 7.45 -11.04
CA HIS A 1 13.18 7.58 -12.35
C HIS A 1 13.90 8.49 -13.35
N GLU A 2 13.60 9.79 -13.37
CA GLU A 2 13.80 10.68 -14.54
C GLU A 2 15.23 10.74 -15.08
N MET A 3 16.23 10.76 -14.20
CA MET A 3 17.63 10.82 -14.63
C MET A 3 18.06 9.56 -15.40
N PHE A 4 17.40 8.43 -15.18
CA PHE A 4 17.72 7.18 -15.86
C PHE A 4 17.20 7.14 -17.30
N HIS A 5 16.19 7.96 -17.63
CA HIS A 5 15.70 8.11 -19.00
C HIS A 5 16.77 8.63 -19.96
N HIS A 6 17.82 9.30 -19.46
CA HIS A 6 18.98 9.65 -20.29
C HIS A 6 19.57 8.46 -21.06
N TRP A 7 19.49 7.24 -20.51
CA TRP A 7 19.94 6.02 -21.19
C TRP A 7 18.77 5.24 -21.80
N PHE A 8 17.69 5.05 -21.05
CA PHE A 8 16.52 4.26 -21.43
C PHE A 8 15.32 5.18 -21.66
N GLY A 9 15.20 5.67 -22.89
CA GLY A 9 14.24 6.69 -23.31
C GLY A 9 14.86 7.70 -24.28
N ASP A 10 16.00 8.30 -23.90
CA ASP A 10 16.65 9.35 -24.70
C ASP A 10 17.76 8.80 -25.63
N LEU A 11 18.67 7.98 -25.09
CA LEU A 11 19.77 7.39 -25.88
C LEU A 11 19.27 6.24 -26.74
N VAL A 12 18.44 5.36 -26.17
CA VAL A 12 17.74 4.26 -26.86
C VAL A 12 16.29 4.34 -26.43
N THR A 13 15.35 4.34 -27.39
CA THR A 13 13.91 4.44 -27.10
C THR A 13 13.15 3.24 -27.63
N CYS A 14 12.01 2.91 -27.02
CA CYS A 14 11.06 1.97 -27.59
C CYS A 14 10.56 2.41 -28.99
N GLU A 15 10.40 1.46 -29.92
CA GLU A 15 9.87 1.69 -31.28
C GLU A 15 8.40 2.13 -31.28
N SER A 16 7.63 1.66 -30.32
CA SER A 16 6.21 1.96 -30.15
C SER A 16 5.83 1.92 -28.68
N TRP A 17 4.67 2.49 -28.34
CA TRP A 17 4.13 2.40 -26.97
C TRP A 17 3.90 0.96 -26.51
N SER A 18 3.77 0.01 -27.45
CA SER A 18 3.75 -1.42 -27.14
C SER A 18 5.00 -1.92 -26.44
N ASN A 19 6.13 -1.25 -26.66
CA ASN A 19 7.42 -1.58 -26.07
C ASN A 19 7.77 -0.61 -24.91
N LEU A 20 6.80 0.16 -24.38
CA LEU A 20 7.04 1.22 -23.39
C LEU A 20 7.81 0.74 -22.14
N THR A 21 7.65 -0.53 -21.75
CA THR A 21 8.41 -1.12 -20.64
C THR A 21 9.94 -1.00 -20.80
N LEU A 22 10.46 -0.95 -22.04
CA LEU A 22 11.90 -0.78 -22.31
C LEU A 22 12.42 0.61 -21.91
N ASN A 23 11.51 1.58 -21.75
CA ASN A 23 11.82 2.89 -21.19
C ASN A 23 11.45 2.90 -19.69
N GLU A 24 10.18 2.64 -19.39
CA GLU A 24 9.61 2.86 -18.04
C GLU A 24 10.00 1.78 -17.03
N GLY A 25 10.04 0.51 -17.44
CA GLY A 25 10.48 -0.59 -16.58
C GLY A 25 11.95 -0.44 -16.16
N PHE A 26 12.80 0.08 -17.04
CA PHE A 26 14.20 0.40 -16.70
C PHE A 26 14.33 1.60 -15.79
N ALA A 27 13.57 2.67 -16.05
CA ALA A 27 13.58 3.85 -15.20
C ALA A 27 13.03 3.53 -13.79
N ASN A 28 12.01 2.68 -13.68
CA ASN A 28 11.48 2.14 -12.44
C ASN A 28 12.53 1.25 -11.73
N TYR A 29 13.13 0.29 -12.44
CA TYR A 29 14.15 -0.59 -11.85
C TYR A 29 15.39 0.18 -11.35
N SER A 30 15.71 1.31 -11.98
CA SER A 30 16.81 2.16 -11.52
C SER A 30 16.62 2.70 -10.10
N GLU A 31 15.37 2.80 -9.64
CA GLU A 31 15.06 3.22 -8.28
C GLU A 31 15.50 2.15 -7.28
N TYR A 32 15.19 0.87 -7.54
CA TYR A 32 15.74 -0.25 -6.78
C TYR A 32 17.27 -0.19 -6.71
N LEU A 33 17.94 -0.01 -7.86
CA LEU A 33 19.41 0.04 -7.92
C LEU A 33 19.98 1.22 -7.10
N TRP A 34 19.32 2.39 -7.15
CA TRP A 34 19.74 3.55 -6.39
C TRP A 34 19.50 3.38 -4.88
N LEU A 35 18.35 2.83 -4.49
CA LEU A 35 18.01 2.54 -3.10
C LEU A 35 18.98 1.52 -2.50
N GLU A 36 19.30 0.46 -3.25
CA GLU A 36 20.29 -0.55 -2.86
C GLU A 36 21.66 0.09 -2.63
N HIS A 37 22.08 0.98 -3.54
CA HIS A 37 23.37 1.67 -3.43
C HIS A 37 23.45 2.66 -2.26
N ASN A 38 22.42 3.49 -2.07
CA ASN A 38 22.48 4.63 -1.17
C ASN A 38 21.94 4.33 0.25
N TYR A 39 20.92 3.48 0.36
CA TYR A 39 20.23 3.17 1.62
C TYR A 39 20.38 1.71 2.04
N GLY A 40 20.81 0.82 1.13
CA GLY A 40 21.08 -0.58 1.39
C GLY A 40 19.95 -1.50 0.94
N LYS A 41 20.21 -2.82 1.06
CA LYS A 41 19.34 -3.85 0.49
C LYS A 41 17.93 -3.89 1.08
N ASP A 42 17.76 -3.68 2.39
CA ASP A 42 16.42 -3.70 3.00
C ASP A 42 15.52 -2.57 2.43
N GLU A 43 16.08 -1.40 2.13
CA GLU A 43 15.35 -0.30 1.48
C GLU A 43 14.92 -0.68 0.06
N ALA A 44 15.86 -1.24 -0.70
CA ALA A 44 15.61 -1.68 -2.07
C ALA A 44 14.54 -2.79 -2.11
N ASP A 45 14.65 -3.79 -1.24
CA ASP A 45 13.71 -4.91 -1.17
C ASP A 45 12.32 -4.46 -0.66
N ASN A 46 12.25 -3.44 0.21
CA ASN A 46 11.00 -2.82 0.61
C ASN A 46 10.33 -2.10 -0.57
N HIS A 47 11.10 -1.36 -1.37
CA HIS A 47 10.60 -0.77 -2.60
C HIS A 47 10.17 -1.85 -3.61
N LEU A 48 10.96 -2.91 -3.83
CA LEU A 48 10.61 -4.02 -4.72
C LEU A 48 9.28 -4.69 -4.32
N MET A 49 9.05 -4.85 -3.01
CA MET A 49 7.79 -5.36 -2.47
C MET A 49 6.62 -4.43 -2.80
N THR A 50 6.76 -3.12 -2.59
CA THR A 50 5.74 -2.13 -2.98
C THR A 50 5.49 -2.13 -4.48
N GLU A 51 6.53 -2.27 -5.30
CA GLU A 51 6.36 -2.35 -6.75
C GLU A 51 5.60 -3.64 -7.13
N CYS A 52 5.92 -4.77 -6.50
CA CYS A 52 5.18 -6.02 -6.68
C CYS A 52 3.70 -5.87 -6.32
N GLU A 53 3.39 -5.32 -5.14
CA GLU A 53 2.02 -5.07 -4.70
C GLU A 53 1.25 -4.15 -5.67
N GLY A 54 1.90 -3.10 -6.19
CA GLY A 54 1.32 -2.22 -7.20
C GLY A 54 0.94 -2.95 -8.49
N TYR A 55 1.80 -3.83 -8.98
CA TYR A 55 1.49 -4.68 -10.14
C TYR A 55 0.37 -5.68 -9.83
N ILE A 56 0.47 -6.43 -8.72
CA ILE A 56 -0.55 -7.44 -8.35
C ILE A 56 -1.93 -6.77 -8.24
N GLN A 57 -2.02 -5.62 -7.59
CA GLN A 57 -3.27 -4.86 -7.50
C GLN A 57 -3.79 -4.44 -8.88
N SER A 58 -2.93 -3.94 -9.77
CA SER A 58 -3.33 -3.57 -11.13
C SER A 58 -3.79 -4.79 -11.95
N SER A 59 -3.18 -5.95 -11.73
CA SER A 59 -3.51 -7.18 -12.45
C SER A 59 -4.93 -7.68 -12.15
N MET A 60 -5.50 -7.29 -11.00
CA MET A 60 -6.89 -7.60 -10.64
C MET A 60 -7.92 -6.88 -11.53
N ASP A 61 -7.57 -5.72 -12.09
CA ASP A 61 -8.44 -4.93 -12.98
C ASP A 61 -8.27 -5.34 -14.46
N GLY A 62 -7.19 -6.06 -14.78
CA GLY A 62 -6.91 -6.60 -16.10
C GLY A 62 -5.44 -6.99 -16.24
N ILE A 63 -5.17 -8.06 -16.98
CA ILE A 63 -3.81 -8.57 -17.20
C ILE A 63 -3.47 -8.47 -18.68
N HIS A 64 -2.28 -7.96 -19.00
CA HIS A 64 -1.71 -8.04 -20.34
C HIS A 64 -0.19 -8.36 -20.32
N PRO A 65 0.41 -8.75 -21.47
CA PRO A 65 1.85 -8.89 -21.58
C PRO A 65 2.58 -7.55 -21.42
N LEU A 66 3.87 -7.56 -21.10
CA LEU A 66 4.66 -6.32 -21.11
C LEU A 66 4.73 -5.70 -22.51
N ILE A 67 4.82 -6.56 -23.53
CA ILE A 67 4.76 -6.13 -24.93
C ILE A 67 3.33 -6.27 -25.43
N TYR A 68 2.61 -5.15 -25.45
CA TYR A 68 1.16 -5.12 -25.67
C TYR A 68 0.74 -4.23 -26.85
N PHE A 69 0.07 -4.82 -27.83
CA PHE A 69 -0.35 -4.12 -29.06
C PHE A 69 -1.84 -3.76 -29.08
N GLU A 70 -2.63 -4.20 -28.09
CA GLU A 70 -4.09 -4.06 -28.07
C GLU A 70 -4.59 -2.90 -27.19
N TYR A 71 -3.92 -1.74 -27.24
CA TYR A 71 -4.37 -0.52 -26.56
C TYR A 71 -5.16 0.41 -27.50
N ALA A 72 -6.05 1.24 -26.94
CA ALA A 72 -6.85 2.20 -27.69
C ALA A 72 -6.20 3.59 -27.70
N ASP A 73 -5.63 3.99 -26.58
CA ASP A 73 -4.85 5.22 -26.41
C ASP A 73 -3.45 4.87 -25.86
N LYS A 74 -2.46 5.70 -26.15
CA LYS A 74 -1.11 5.52 -25.59
C LYS A 74 -1.10 5.59 -24.07
N GLU A 75 -2.00 6.36 -23.47
CA GLU A 75 -2.11 6.50 -22.00
C GLU A 75 -2.46 5.16 -21.34
N ASP A 76 -3.06 4.21 -22.07
CA ASP A 76 -3.37 2.86 -21.56
C ASP A 76 -2.08 2.06 -21.24
N MET A 77 -0.94 2.40 -21.86
CA MET A 77 0.35 1.75 -21.61
C MET A 77 1.08 2.33 -20.39
N PHE A 78 0.67 3.49 -19.87
CA PHE A 78 1.30 4.13 -18.72
C PHE A 78 0.75 3.57 -17.41
N ASP A 79 1.00 2.27 -17.20
CA ASP A 79 0.33 1.45 -16.20
C ASP A 79 1.33 0.61 -15.37
N ALA A 80 0.84 -0.12 -14.35
CA ALA A 80 1.71 -0.92 -13.50
C ALA A 80 2.34 -2.12 -14.23
N HIS A 81 1.83 -2.56 -15.39
CA HIS A 81 2.53 -3.57 -16.17
C HIS A 81 3.82 -2.98 -16.75
N SER A 82 3.75 -1.84 -17.44
CA SER A 82 4.93 -1.25 -18.07
C SER A 82 6.01 -0.82 -17.07
N TYR A 83 5.58 -0.30 -15.91
CA TYR A 83 6.46 0.19 -14.84
C TYR A 83 6.86 -0.92 -13.86
N ASN A 84 5.94 -1.32 -12.99
CA ASN A 84 6.19 -2.21 -11.87
C ASN A 84 6.61 -3.62 -12.33
N LYS A 85 5.80 -4.27 -13.18
CA LYS A 85 6.15 -5.61 -13.73
C LYS A 85 7.42 -5.55 -14.55
N GLY A 86 7.60 -4.50 -15.37
CA GLY A 86 8.84 -4.25 -16.11
C GLY A 86 10.07 -4.28 -15.21
N GLY A 87 10.04 -3.53 -14.11
CA GLY A 87 11.14 -3.49 -13.14
C GLY A 87 11.37 -4.82 -12.41
N LEU A 88 10.30 -5.52 -12.02
CA LEU A 88 10.36 -6.84 -11.37
C LEU A 88 10.96 -7.91 -12.29
N VAL A 89 10.61 -7.90 -13.58
CA VAL A 89 11.17 -8.81 -14.59
C VAL A 89 12.66 -8.54 -14.82
N LEU A 90 13.09 -7.27 -14.82
CA LEU A 90 14.51 -6.93 -14.86
C LEU A 90 15.25 -7.41 -13.60
N HIS A 91 14.63 -7.30 -12.43
CA HIS A 91 15.19 -7.83 -11.19
C HIS A 91 15.36 -9.36 -11.24
N MET A 92 14.36 -10.09 -11.72
CA MET A 92 14.45 -11.54 -11.94
C MET A 92 15.56 -11.90 -12.93
N LEU A 93 15.67 -11.15 -14.04
CA LEU A 93 16.71 -11.39 -15.03
C LEU A 93 18.10 -11.18 -14.43
N ARG A 94 18.32 -10.09 -13.69
CA ARG A 94 19.57 -9.81 -12.96
C ARG A 94 19.92 -10.94 -12.00
N ASN A 95 18.96 -11.43 -11.22
CA ASN A 95 19.19 -12.54 -10.29
C ASN A 95 19.61 -13.82 -11.04
N TYR A 96 18.91 -14.14 -12.12
CA TYR A 96 19.15 -15.34 -12.91
C TYR A 96 20.52 -15.37 -13.59
N ILE A 97 20.91 -14.29 -14.28
CA ILE A 97 22.18 -14.24 -15.03
C ILE A 97 23.36 -13.70 -14.22
N GLY A 98 23.08 -13.09 -13.06
CA GLY A 98 24.06 -12.46 -12.18
C GLY A 98 24.45 -11.03 -12.59
N ASP A 99 24.89 -10.25 -11.59
CA ASP A 99 25.21 -8.82 -11.72
C ASP A 99 26.18 -8.48 -12.86
N GLU A 100 27.29 -9.22 -12.96
CA GLU A 100 28.34 -8.93 -13.96
C GLU A 100 27.79 -9.06 -15.38
N ALA A 101 27.06 -10.14 -15.66
CA ALA A 101 26.44 -10.37 -16.97
C ALA A 101 25.31 -9.38 -17.23
N PHE A 102 24.51 -9.06 -16.20
CA PHE A 102 23.42 -8.10 -16.32
C PHE A 102 23.91 -6.71 -16.76
N PHE A 103 24.86 -6.12 -16.03
CA PHE A 103 25.36 -4.79 -16.38
C PHE A 103 26.18 -4.79 -17.68
N ALA A 104 26.87 -5.88 -18.01
CA ALA A 104 27.53 -6.02 -19.31
C ALA A 104 26.52 -6.09 -20.47
N GLY A 105 25.40 -6.79 -20.29
CA GLY A 105 24.28 -6.85 -21.24
C GLY A 105 23.65 -5.49 -21.48
N LEU A 106 23.36 -4.73 -20.41
CA LEU A 106 22.85 -3.36 -20.53
C LEU A 106 23.81 -2.44 -21.27
N LYS A 107 25.10 -2.52 -20.96
CA LYS A 107 26.11 -1.75 -21.67
C LYS A 107 26.13 -2.10 -23.17
N ARG A 108 26.08 -3.38 -23.51
CA ARG A 108 26.03 -3.83 -24.90
C ARG A 108 24.79 -3.31 -25.62
N TYR A 109 23.62 -3.44 -25.01
CA TYR A 109 22.35 -2.96 -25.53
C TYR A 109 22.41 -1.46 -25.88
N LEU A 110 22.89 -0.63 -24.94
CA LEU A 110 23.00 0.80 -25.14
C LEU A 110 24.05 1.18 -26.19
N ASP A 111 25.21 0.52 -26.22
CA ASP A 111 26.28 0.82 -27.19
C ASP A 111 25.88 0.45 -28.63
N VAL A 112 25.18 -0.68 -28.81
CA VAL A 112 24.79 -1.20 -30.13
C VAL A 112 23.60 -0.42 -30.71
N ASN A 113 22.65 -0.04 -29.86
CA ASN A 113 21.39 0.58 -30.27
C ASN A 113 21.35 2.10 -30.04
N ALA A 114 22.50 2.72 -29.76
CA ALA A 114 22.56 4.16 -29.51
C ALA A 114 21.94 4.97 -30.67
N TYR A 115 21.02 5.87 -30.31
CA TYR A 115 20.25 6.73 -31.21
C TYR A 115 19.32 5.98 -32.19
N THR A 116 18.84 4.80 -31.80
CA THR A 116 17.82 4.06 -32.55
C THR A 116 16.59 3.78 -31.69
N GLU A 117 15.50 3.45 -32.36
CA GLU A 117 14.39 2.74 -31.73
C GLU A 117 14.67 1.23 -31.63
N VAL A 118 14.05 0.55 -30.67
CA VAL A 118 14.21 -0.90 -30.41
C VAL A 118 12.92 -1.56 -29.92
N GLU A 119 12.87 -2.88 -30.10
CA GLU A 119 11.87 -3.79 -29.56
C GLU A 119 12.51 -4.69 -28.47
N ALA A 120 11.71 -5.52 -27.80
CA ALA A 120 12.19 -6.41 -26.74
C ALA A 120 13.26 -7.41 -27.22
N ASP A 121 13.27 -7.74 -28.51
CA ASP A 121 14.24 -8.66 -29.10
C ASP A 121 15.67 -8.11 -29.11
N GLU A 122 15.88 -6.81 -29.34
CA GLU A 122 17.22 -6.20 -29.25
C GLU A 122 17.77 -6.29 -27.82
N LEU A 123 16.92 -6.17 -26.81
CA LEU A 123 17.31 -6.36 -25.41
C LEU A 123 17.70 -7.81 -25.15
N ARG A 124 16.88 -8.77 -25.58
CA ARG A 124 17.14 -10.20 -25.45
C ARG A 124 18.49 -10.56 -26.09
N ILE A 125 18.71 -10.19 -27.35
CA ILE A 125 19.94 -10.48 -28.09
C ILE A 125 21.17 -9.90 -27.39
N ALA A 126 21.07 -8.68 -26.84
CA ALA A 126 22.18 -8.07 -26.11
C ALA A 126 22.59 -8.86 -24.86
N PHE A 127 21.62 -9.43 -24.12
CA PHE A 127 21.93 -10.32 -23.01
C PHE A 127 22.47 -11.67 -23.47
N GLU A 128 21.84 -12.31 -24.47
CA GLU A 128 22.26 -13.60 -25.03
C GLU A 128 23.71 -13.55 -25.54
N ASP A 129 24.11 -12.45 -26.19
CA ASP A 129 25.48 -12.23 -26.67
C ASP A 129 26.52 -12.18 -25.53
N VAL A 130 26.09 -11.82 -24.32
CA VAL A 130 26.96 -11.75 -23.13
C VAL A 130 26.98 -13.09 -22.39
N VAL A 131 25.81 -13.71 -22.17
CA VAL A 131 25.71 -14.95 -21.37
C VAL A 131 26.00 -16.22 -22.19
N GLY A 132 25.84 -16.17 -23.51
CA GLY A 132 26.00 -17.34 -24.38
C GLY A 132 24.90 -18.40 -24.23
N GLU A 133 23.76 -18.02 -23.67
CA GLU A 133 22.57 -18.85 -23.45
C GLU A 133 21.39 -18.28 -24.25
N ASP A 134 20.47 -19.14 -24.68
CA ASP A 134 19.20 -18.76 -25.31
C ASP A 134 18.18 -18.31 -24.23
N LEU A 135 17.78 -17.04 -24.27
CA LEU A 135 16.86 -16.44 -23.30
C LEU A 135 15.43 -16.34 -23.84
N ASN A 136 15.12 -16.97 -24.98
CA ASN A 136 13.75 -17.00 -25.52
C ASN A 136 12.74 -17.51 -24.49
N TRP A 137 13.06 -18.53 -23.70
CA TRP A 137 12.15 -19.05 -22.68
C TRP A 137 11.74 -17.95 -21.67
N PHE A 138 12.70 -17.13 -21.24
CA PHE A 138 12.48 -16.06 -20.27
C PHE A 138 11.62 -14.94 -20.88
N PHE A 139 12.00 -14.46 -22.07
CA PHE A 139 11.26 -13.37 -22.73
C PHE A 139 9.86 -13.80 -23.16
N ASN A 140 9.68 -15.04 -23.62
CA ASN A 140 8.36 -15.56 -23.98
C ASN A 140 7.38 -15.51 -22.81
N GLN A 141 7.80 -15.90 -21.60
CA GLN A 141 6.88 -15.92 -20.46
C GLN A 141 6.75 -14.58 -19.75
N TRP A 142 7.81 -13.75 -19.72
CA TRP A 142 7.81 -12.53 -18.92
C TRP A 142 7.54 -11.24 -19.72
N TYR A 143 7.91 -11.21 -21.00
CA TYR A 143 7.67 -10.06 -21.87
C TYR A 143 6.45 -10.26 -22.78
N PHE A 144 6.36 -11.42 -23.43
CA PHE A 144 5.38 -11.67 -24.49
C PHE A 144 4.10 -12.38 -24.01
N ALA A 145 4.10 -12.96 -22.81
CA ALA A 145 2.91 -13.53 -22.19
C ALA A 145 2.37 -12.63 -21.06
N ALA A 146 1.06 -12.71 -20.88
CA ALA A 146 0.35 -12.04 -19.79
C ALA A 146 0.57 -12.79 -18.46
N GLY A 147 0.43 -12.05 -17.36
CA GLY A 147 0.29 -12.65 -16.03
C GLY A 147 1.58 -12.98 -15.29
N HIS A 148 1.44 -13.76 -14.24
CA HIS A 148 2.47 -14.17 -13.30
C HIS A 148 2.04 -15.51 -12.64
N PRO A 149 2.97 -16.33 -12.14
CA PRO A 149 2.60 -17.57 -11.46
C PRO A 149 1.87 -17.32 -10.13
N GLU A 150 0.79 -18.07 -9.92
CA GLU A 150 0.10 -18.19 -8.62
C GLU A 150 0.45 -19.57 -8.04
N LEU A 151 1.11 -19.61 -6.89
CA LEU A 151 1.74 -20.82 -6.35
C LEU A 151 1.09 -21.32 -5.06
N GLU A 152 0.78 -22.61 -5.00
CA GLU A 152 0.58 -23.32 -3.74
C GLU A 152 1.83 -24.14 -3.40
N ILE A 153 2.44 -23.87 -2.24
CA ILE A 153 3.70 -24.48 -1.83
C ILE A 153 3.50 -25.32 -0.57
N GLU A 154 3.77 -26.61 -0.68
CA GLU A 154 3.72 -27.55 0.45
C GLU A 154 5.13 -27.99 0.86
N TYR A 155 5.51 -27.68 2.09
CA TYR A 155 6.72 -28.20 2.72
C TYR A 155 6.40 -29.47 3.51
N GLY A 156 7.25 -30.48 3.41
CA GLY A 156 7.11 -31.75 4.13
C GLY A 156 8.43 -32.34 4.60
N TYR A 157 8.33 -33.32 5.50
CA TYR A 157 9.47 -34.13 5.93
C TYR A 157 9.03 -35.58 6.14
N VAL A 158 9.62 -36.51 5.37
CA VAL A 158 9.31 -37.94 5.43
C VAL A 158 10.56 -38.76 5.18
N ASP A 159 10.76 -39.82 5.96
CA ASP A 159 11.86 -40.80 5.79
C ASP A 159 13.28 -40.20 5.64
N GLY A 160 13.56 -39.09 6.34
CA GLY A 160 14.87 -38.41 6.26
C GLY A 160 15.01 -37.46 5.07
N GLN A 161 13.92 -37.15 4.37
CA GLN A 161 13.89 -36.25 3.23
C GLN A 161 12.99 -35.06 3.50
N ALA A 162 13.52 -33.86 3.25
CA ALA A 162 12.70 -32.65 3.14
C ALA A 162 12.08 -32.60 1.75
N THR A 163 10.81 -32.22 1.65
CA THR A 163 10.08 -32.13 0.39
C THR A 163 9.54 -30.71 0.18
N VAL A 164 9.58 -30.25 -1.07
CA VAL A 164 8.92 -29.01 -1.50
C VAL A 164 8.07 -29.35 -2.72
N THR A 165 6.75 -29.31 -2.56
CA THR A 165 5.81 -29.44 -3.66
C THR A 165 5.36 -28.05 -4.08
N VAL A 166 5.47 -27.75 -5.36
CA VAL A 166 5.04 -26.47 -5.95
C VAL A 166 3.94 -26.78 -6.97
N GLU A 167 2.75 -26.23 -6.75
CA GLU A 167 1.63 -26.27 -7.69
C GLU A 167 1.39 -24.87 -8.24
N GLN A 168 1.26 -24.76 -9.57
CA GLN A 168 0.85 -23.54 -10.25
C GLN A 168 -0.66 -23.58 -10.44
N VAL A 169 -1.41 -22.65 -9.87
CA VAL A 169 -2.88 -22.72 -9.79
C VAL A 169 -3.62 -21.74 -10.70
N GLN A 170 -2.91 -20.81 -11.33
CA GLN A 170 -3.50 -19.79 -12.20
C GLN A 170 -4.30 -20.34 -13.40
N ASP A 171 -5.30 -19.59 -13.87
CA ASP A 171 -6.15 -19.98 -15.00
C ASP A 171 -5.37 -20.06 -16.33
N PRO A 172 -5.24 -21.26 -16.95
CA PRO A 172 -4.51 -21.45 -18.20
C PRO A 172 -5.16 -20.80 -19.43
N GLU A 173 -6.42 -20.36 -19.33
CA GLU A 173 -7.10 -19.63 -20.41
C GLU A 173 -6.71 -18.14 -20.44
N VAL A 174 -6.19 -17.61 -19.33
CA VAL A 174 -5.81 -16.18 -19.18
C VAL A 174 -4.30 -15.98 -19.29
N GLN A 175 -3.51 -16.92 -18.76
CA GLN A 175 -2.05 -16.82 -18.66
C GLN A 175 -1.38 -18.19 -18.81
N PRO A 176 -0.05 -18.27 -19.01
CA PRO A 176 0.64 -19.55 -19.18
C PRO A 176 0.30 -20.58 -18.10
N ALA A 177 -0.08 -21.78 -18.55
CA ALA A 177 -0.39 -22.88 -17.64
C ALA A 177 0.80 -23.31 -16.78
N ILE A 178 2.02 -23.09 -17.27
CA ILE A 178 3.28 -23.43 -16.62
C ILE A 178 4.25 -22.28 -16.90
N PHE A 179 4.71 -21.61 -15.84
CA PHE A 179 5.88 -20.76 -15.85
C PHE A 179 7.10 -21.60 -15.51
N GLU A 180 8.21 -21.35 -16.20
CA GLU A 180 9.50 -21.92 -15.83
C GLU A 180 10.16 -21.04 -14.75
N ILE A 181 10.46 -21.61 -13.59
CA ILE A 181 10.92 -20.86 -12.41
C ILE A 181 12.26 -21.44 -11.92
N PRO A 182 13.42 -20.97 -12.43
CA PRO A 182 14.71 -21.24 -11.80
C PRO A 182 14.81 -20.44 -10.50
N THR A 183 15.02 -21.14 -9.38
CA THR A 183 15.11 -20.50 -8.06
C THR A 183 15.85 -21.41 -7.07
N THR A 184 15.82 -21.06 -5.78
CA THR A 184 16.49 -21.79 -4.71
C THR A 184 15.51 -22.28 -3.65
N VAL A 185 15.88 -23.37 -2.97
CA VAL A 185 15.29 -23.83 -1.72
C VAL A 185 16.35 -23.73 -0.64
N ASP A 186 16.06 -22.98 0.42
CA ASP A 186 16.88 -22.93 1.62
C ASP A 186 16.30 -23.84 2.70
N ILE A 187 17.15 -24.70 3.26
CA ILE A 187 16.81 -25.69 4.28
C ILE A 187 17.60 -25.37 5.55
N TYR A 188 16.91 -25.07 6.64
CA TYR A 188 17.50 -24.75 7.93
C TYR A 188 17.42 -25.96 8.86
N LEU A 189 18.55 -26.51 9.26
CA LEU A 189 18.63 -27.68 10.13
C LEU A 189 18.60 -27.29 11.62
N ALA A 190 18.33 -28.28 12.48
CA ALA A 190 18.19 -28.07 13.92
C ALA A 190 19.46 -27.55 14.63
N ASP A 191 20.64 -27.74 14.04
CA ASP A 191 21.92 -27.22 14.55
C ASP A 191 22.23 -25.79 14.07
N GLY A 192 21.33 -25.17 13.30
CA GLY A 192 21.49 -23.85 12.71
C GLY A 192 22.17 -23.84 11.35
N THR A 193 22.54 -25.00 10.79
CA THR A 193 23.10 -25.09 9.44
C THR A 193 22.03 -24.73 8.40
N LYS A 194 22.34 -23.78 7.52
CA LYS A 194 21.56 -23.50 6.30
C LYS A 194 22.18 -24.24 5.11
N VAL A 195 21.35 -24.98 4.37
CA VAL A 195 21.71 -25.64 3.11
C VAL A 195 20.87 -25.04 1.99
N ARG A 196 21.54 -24.51 0.95
CA ARG A 196 20.86 -24.00 -0.25
C ARG A 196 20.88 -25.05 -1.36
N LYS A 197 19.77 -25.16 -2.09
CA LYS A 197 19.60 -26.05 -3.25
C LYS A 197 19.00 -25.26 -4.41
N GLU A 198 19.63 -25.34 -5.58
CA GLU A 198 19.03 -24.79 -6.81
C GLU A 198 17.99 -25.77 -7.35
N ILE A 199 16.86 -25.24 -7.78
CA ILE A 199 15.77 -25.98 -8.42
C ILE A 199 15.28 -25.21 -9.66
N ARG A 200 14.58 -25.91 -10.54
CA ARG A 200 13.87 -25.32 -11.68
C ARG A 200 12.49 -25.94 -11.75
N VAL A 201 11.46 -25.15 -11.47
CA VAL A 201 10.07 -25.58 -11.60
C VAL A 201 9.69 -25.53 -13.08
N THR A 202 9.31 -26.66 -13.65
CA THR A 202 9.00 -26.83 -15.08
C THR A 202 7.69 -27.57 -15.31
N GLU A 203 7.00 -27.96 -14.25
CA GLU A 203 5.73 -28.68 -14.31
C GLU A 203 4.65 -27.90 -13.55
N ARG A 204 3.38 -28.17 -13.90
CA ARG A 204 2.20 -27.59 -13.23
C ARG A 204 2.17 -27.95 -11.74
N LEU A 205 2.56 -29.18 -11.41
CA LEU A 205 2.69 -29.71 -10.06
C LEU A 205 4.00 -30.48 -9.99
N GLN A 206 4.96 -30.01 -9.19
CA GLN A 206 6.29 -30.61 -9.10
C GLN A 206 6.76 -30.75 -7.66
N THR A 207 7.26 -31.93 -7.30
CA THR A 207 7.86 -32.18 -5.97
C THR A 207 9.36 -32.35 -6.07
N PHE A 208 10.08 -31.58 -5.27
CA PHE A 208 11.52 -31.70 -5.05
C PHE A 208 11.79 -32.38 -3.71
N THR A 209 12.76 -33.29 -3.66
CA THR A 209 13.14 -34.01 -2.43
C THR A 209 14.63 -33.84 -2.14
N PHE A 210 14.97 -33.68 -0.86
CA PHE A 210 16.33 -33.43 -0.41
C PHE A 210 16.66 -34.29 0.81
N ASP A 211 17.70 -35.12 0.71
CA ASP A 211 18.20 -35.89 1.85
C ASP A 211 18.76 -34.95 2.92
N VAL A 212 18.27 -35.08 4.16
CA VAL A 212 18.67 -34.25 5.30
C VAL A 212 18.95 -35.14 6.52
N PRO A 213 19.90 -34.76 7.39
CA PRO A 213 20.29 -35.60 8.54
C PRO A 213 19.22 -35.65 9.65
N SER A 214 18.29 -34.69 9.65
CA SER A 214 17.19 -34.57 10.61
C SER A 214 16.10 -33.66 10.02
N GLU A 215 14.94 -33.66 10.69
CA GLU A 215 13.83 -32.77 10.35
C GLU A 215 14.27 -31.29 10.36
N PRO A 216 14.10 -30.56 9.24
CA PRO A 216 14.44 -29.15 9.18
C PRO A 216 13.57 -28.31 10.12
N LYS A 217 14.15 -27.23 10.66
CA LYS A 217 13.41 -26.20 11.39
C LYS A 217 12.60 -25.30 10.46
N LEU A 218 13.09 -25.11 9.25
CA LEU A 218 12.44 -24.28 8.23
C LEU A 218 12.91 -24.73 6.85
N VAL A 219 11.99 -24.71 5.89
CA VAL A 219 12.29 -24.80 4.47
C VAL A 219 11.63 -23.59 3.81
N THR A 220 12.37 -22.89 2.95
CA THR A 220 11.87 -21.71 2.23
C THR A 220 12.12 -21.88 0.75
N PHE A 221 11.05 -21.81 -0.05
CA PHE A 221 11.12 -21.60 -1.49
C PHE A 221 11.55 -20.16 -1.79
N ASP A 222 12.30 -19.99 -2.87
CA ASP A 222 12.89 -18.74 -3.31
C ASP A 222 13.67 -18.03 -2.20
N GLY A 223 14.78 -18.65 -1.78
CA GLY A 223 15.59 -18.15 -0.65
C GLY A 223 16.20 -16.76 -0.85
N ASP A 224 16.14 -16.20 -2.06
CA ASP A 224 16.57 -14.83 -2.38
C ASP A 224 15.40 -13.85 -2.56
N ARG A 225 14.15 -14.35 -2.56
CA ARG A 225 12.91 -13.57 -2.58
C ARG A 225 12.81 -12.65 -3.80
N THR A 226 13.10 -13.21 -4.97
CA THR A 226 13.20 -12.46 -6.25
C THR A 226 12.15 -12.84 -7.28
N VAL A 227 11.49 -13.99 -7.12
CA VAL A 227 10.49 -14.47 -8.09
C VAL A 227 9.23 -13.61 -7.98
N LEU A 228 8.79 -13.06 -9.11
CA LEU A 228 7.48 -12.44 -9.23
C LEU A 228 6.41 -13.53 -9.21
N CYS A 229 5.73 -13.67 -8.07
CA CYS A 229 4.61 -14.60 -7.90
C CYS A 229 3.68 -14.14 -6.79
N ASP A 230 2.44 -14.61 -6.86
CA ASP A 230 1.60 -14.80 -5.68
C ASP A 230 1.87 -16.20 -5.14
N PHE A 231 1.94 -16.36 -3.82
CA PHE A 231 2.04 -17.69 -3.24
C PHE A 231 1.37 -17.82 -1.88
N VAL A 232 0.89 -19.03 -1.62
CA VAL A 232 0.49 -19.49 -0.29
C VAL A 232 1.30 -20.71 0.09
N ASP A 233 1.56 -20.89 1.39
CA ASP A 233 2.30 -22.04 1.89
C ASP A 233 1.76 -22.57 3.22
N ASN A 234 2.25 -23.74 3.62
CA ASN A 234 1.83 -24.44 4.83
C ASN A 234 2.74 -24.17 6.05
N LYS A 235 3.48 -23.04 6.09
CA LYS A 235 4.35 -22.73 7.24
C LYS A 235 3.52 -22.57 8.51
N THR A 236 3.93 -23.27 9.56
CA THR A 236 3.36 -23.12 10.91
C THR A 236 3.83 -21.82 11.58
N GLU A 237 3.09 -21.34 12.59
CA GLU A 237 3.52 -20.17 13.39
C GLU A 237 4.93 -20.34 13.99
N ALA A 238 5.29 -21.55 14.42
CA ALA A 238 6.63 -21.85 14.92
C ALA A 238 7.72 -21.71 13.83
N GLN A 239 7.41 -22.08 12.58
CA GLN A 239 8.31 -21.91 11.45
C GLN A 239 8.42 -20.43 11.03
N LEU A 240 7.32 -19.67 11.07
CA LEU A 240 7.34 -18.22 10.82
C LEU A 240 8.15 -17.48 11.90
N ALA A 241 7.99 -17.86 13.17
CA ALA A 241 8.80 -17.33 14.25
C ALA A 241 10.29 -17.64 14.07
N TYR A 242 10.62 -18.87 13.64
CA TYR A 242 11.99 -19.26 13.29
C TYR A 242 12.51 -18.46 12.08
N GLN A 243 11.68 -18.26 11.04
CA GLN A 243 12.00 -17.47 9.85
C GLN A 243 12.43 -16.06 10.23
N TYR A 244 11.63 -15.36 11.04
CA TYR A 244 11.97 -14.00 11.51
C TYR A 244 13.33 -13.95 12.25
N GLN A 245 13.62 -14.96 13.08
CA GLN A 245 14.83 -14.99 13.91
C GLN A 245 16.11 -15.35 13.16
N HIS A 246 15.99 -16.11 12.07
CA HIS A 246 17.15 -16.74 11.42
C HIS A 246 17.36 -16.34 9.96
N CYS A 247 16.33 -15.83 9.29
CA CYS A 247 16.46 -15.33 7.93
C CYS A 247 16.81 -13.83 7.94
N THR A 248 17.60 -13.41 6.96
CA THR A 248 18.20 -12.05 6.95
C THR A 248 17.63 -11.15 5.88
N THR A 249 16.87 -11.67 4.90
CA THR A 249 16.26 -10.82 3.87
C THR A 249 15.13 -10.00 4.48
N PHE A 250 14.87 -8.82 3.92
CA PHE A 250 13.73 -8.00 4.31
C PHE A 250 12.40 -8.78 4.17
N ARG A 251 12.18 -9.41 3.00
CA ARG A 251 10.92 -10.11 2.70
C ARG A 251 10.68 -11.30 3.63
N ASP A 252 11.71 -12.04 4.06
CA ASP A 252 11.56 -13.09 5.07
C ASP A 252 11.04 -12.54 6.40
N ARG A 253 11.59 -11.40 6.86
CA ARG A 253 11.19 -10.77 8.12
C ARG A 253 9.79 -10.18 8.02
N TRP A 254 9.47 -9.53 6.90
CA TRP A 254 8.14 -8.97 6.63
C TRP A 254 7.07 -10.05 6.57
N GLU A 255 7.23 -11.07 5.72
CA GLU A 255 6.27 -12.17 5.55
C GLU A 255 6.01 -12.88 6.89
N ALA A 256 7.06 -13.08 7.70
CA ALA A 256 6.90 -13.70 9.00
C ALA A 256 6.03 -12.86 9.94
N LEU A 257 6.16 -11.54 9.95
CA LEU A 257 5.30 -10.67 10.77
C LEU A 257 3.87 -10.64 10.23
N GLU A 258 3.70 -10.43 8.93
CA GLU A 258 2.41 -10.40 8.26
C GLU A 258 1.59 -11.68 8.53
N LYS A 259 2.18 -12.86 8.30
CA LYS A 259 1.49 -14.14 8.55
C LYS A 259 1.27 -14.45 10.03
N LEU A 260 1.97 -13.77 10.95
CA LEU A 260 1.78 -13.89 12.40
C LEU A 260 0.81 -12.84 12.97
N GLU A 261 0.29 -11.94 12.14
CA GLU A 261 -0.70 -10.95 12.56
C GLU A 261 -1.93 -11.64 13.21
N GLY A 262 -2.39 -11.11 14.34
CA GLY A 262 -3.52 -11.67 15.08
C GLY A 262 -3.28 -13.02 15.77
N SER A 263 -2.08 -13.60 15.67
CA SER A 263 -1.77 -14.87 16.33
C SER A 263 -1.94 -14.79 17.84
N SER A 264 -2.61 -15.79 18.41
CA SER A 264 -2.80 -15.93 19.86
C SER A 264 -1.62 -16.61 20.57
N ASP A 265 -0.68 -17.17 19.81
CA ASP A 265 0.46 -17.89 20.35
C ASP A 265 1.45 -16.94 21.05
N ALA A 266 1.96 -17.40 22.20
CA ALA A 266 2.85 -16.58 23.03
C ALA A 266 4.24 -16.41 22.41
N ALA A 267 4.73 -17.38 21.62
CA ALA A 267 5.98 -17.26 20.91
C ALA A 267 5.85 -16.26 19.75
N SER A 268 4.75 -16.29 19.01
CA SER A 268 4.42 -15.31 17.96
C SER A 268 4.40 -13.87 18.50
N ALA A 269 3.80 -13.64 19.67
CA ALA A 269 3.83 -12.32 20.30
C ALA A 269 5.22 -11.84 20.73
N ASN A 270 6.14 -12.76 21.04
CA ASN A 270 7.52 -12.39 21.36
C ASN A 270 8.31 -11.98 20.11
N ILE A 271 7.89 -12.40 18.92
CA ILE A 271 8.51 -11.97 17.65
C ILE A 271 8.29 -10.48 17.43
N TYR A 272 7.08 -9.97 17.66
CA TYR A 272 6.81 -8.54 17.60
C TYR A 272 7.68 -7.72 18.57
N ASN A 273 7.95 -8.24 19.77
CA ASN A 273 8.86 -7.57 20.71
C ASN A 273 10.31 -7.52 20.21
N ALA A 274 10.76 -8.56 19.49
CA ALA A 274 12.06 -8.55 18.84
C ALA A 274 12.08 -7.56 17.66
N ALA A 275 10.98 -7.50 16.90
CA ALA A 275 10.84 -6.63 15.73
C ALA A 275 10.75 -5.14 16.04
N LEU A 276 10.33 -4.76 17.27
CA LEU A 276 10.49 -3.38 17.75
C LEU A 276 11.97 -2.92 17.79
N MET A 277 12.92 -3.86 17.75
CA MET A 277 14.36 -3.59 17.76
C MET A 277 15.04 -3.94 16.41
N ASP A 278 14.26 -4.20 15.35
CA ASP A 278 14.80 -4.51 14.03
C ASP A 278 15.67 -3.35 13.51
N PRO A 279 16.79 -3.62 12.83
CA PRO A 279 17.62 -2.56 12.24
C PRO A 279 16.84 -1.73 11.21
N PHE A 280 15.89 -2.33 10.49
CA PHE A 280 15.16 -1.65 9.44
C PHE A 280 13.85 -1.03 9.94
N TYR A 281 13.59 0.20 9.53
CA TYR A 281 12.51 0.99 10.13
C TYR A 281 11.12 0.48 9.74
N SER A 282 10.92 -0.07 8.53
CA SER A 282 9.60 -0.53 8.12
C SER A 282 9.18 -1.78 8.90
N ILE A 283 10.13 -2.67 9.22
CA ILE A 283 9.91 -3.78 10.14
C ILE A 283 9.54 -3.27 11.54
N ARG A 284 10.26 -2.26 12.06
CA ARG A 284 9.89 -1.64 13.34
C ARG A 284 8.48 -1.04 13.29
N ALA A 285 8.12 -0.32 12.23
CA ALA A 285 6.81 0.31 12.09
C ALA A 285 5.67 -0.73 12.02
N LEU A 286 5.86 -1.81 11.26
CA LEU A 286 4.93 -2.95 11.23
C LEU A 286 4.80 -3.59 12.61
N ALA A 287 5.92 -3.73 13.33
CA ALA A 287 5.93 -4.29 14.66
C ALA A 287 5.19 -3.40 15.68
N VAL A 288 5.35 -2.08 15.58
CA VAL A 288 4.62 -1.12 16.41
C VAL A 288 3.11 -1.29 16.23
N ALA A 289 2.64 -1.40 14.98
CA ALA A 289 1.22 -1.53 14.67
C ALA A 289 0.56 -2.79 15.26
N ASN A 290 1.35 -3.84 15.49
CA ASN A 290 0.85 -5.18 15.81
C ASN A 290 1.34 -5.72 17.17
N CYS A 291 2.23 -5.02 17.87
CA CYS A 291 2.72 -5.46 19.17
C CYS A 291 1.59 -5.49 20.22
N ARG A 292 1.75 -6.35 21.24
CA ARG A 292 0.79 -6.41 22.35
C ARG A 292 0.74 -5.06 23.06
N LYS A 293 -0.48 -4.55 23.30
CA LYS A 293 -0.76 -3.32 24.07
C LYS A 293 -0.60 -3.52 25.58
N ASP A 294 0.53 -4.07 26.01
CA ASP A 294 0.88 -4.23 27.43
C ASP A 294 1.77 -3.08 27.92
N GLY A 295 1.85 -2.89 29.24
CA GLY A 295 2.59 -1.76 29.82
C GLY A 295 4.08 -1.70 29.44
N ARG A 296 4.73 -2.84 29.18
CA ARG A 296 6.14 -2.87 28.75
C ARG A 296 6.28 -2.33 27.34
N ASN A 297 5.42 -2.78 26.44
CA ASN A 297 5.43 -2.33 25.05
C ASN A 297 5.00 -0.87 24.95
N MET A 298 4.00 -0.42 25.71
CA MET A 298 3.61 1.01 25.71
C MET A 298 4.76 1.92 26.17
N MET A 299 5.54 1.54 27.19
CA MET A 299 6.76 2.28 27.56
C MET A 299 7.83 2.27 26.46
N THR A 300 7.89 1.20 25.66
CA THR A 300 8.81 1.10 24.52
C THR A 300 8.34 2.03 23.40
N LEU A 301 7.04 2.03 23.08
CA LEU A 301 6.45 2.92 22.08
C LEU A 301 6.61 4.39 22.45
N GLN A 302 6.49 4.77 23.74
CA GLN A 302 6.77 6.15 24.16
C GLN A 302 8.20 6.59 23.80
N LYS A 303 9.20 5.71 23.96
CA LYS A 303 10.60 6.01 23.59
C LYS A 303 10.77 6.09 22.08
N MET A 304 10.12 5.19 21.34
CA MET A 304 10.17 5.18 19.87
C MET A 304 9.52 6.45 19.31
N ALA A 305 8.34 6.83 19.79
CA ALA A 305 7.66 8.07 19.45
C ALA A 305 8.53 9.32 19.69
N GLU A 306 9.32 9.34 20.77
CA GLU A 306 10.18 10.50 21.09
C GLU A 306 11.48 10.53 20.29
N SER A 307 12.03 9.37 19.87
CA SER A 307 13.44 9.30 19.48
C SER A 307 13.84 8.25 18.44
N ASP A 308 12.91 7.48 17.86
CA ASP A 308 13.27 6.59 16.75
C ASP A 308 13.87 7.43 15.60
N PRO A 309 14.97 6.98 14.95
CA PRO A 309 15.57 7.72 13.86
C PRO A 309 14.62 8.00 12.69
N HIS A 310 13.66 7.10 12.42
CA HIS A 310 12.78 7.20 11.27
C HIS A 310 11.39 7.75 11.65
N SER A 311 10.89 8.71 10.89
CA SER A 311 9.61 9.39 11.17
C SER A 311 8.42 8.42 11.16
N SER A 312 8.37 7.48 10.22
CA SER A 312 7.27 6.50 10.13
C SER A 312 7.14 5.63 11.39
N VAL A 313 8.25 5.34 12.08
CA VAL A 313 8.20 4.59 13.34
C VAL A 313 7.69 5.48 14.47
N ARG A 314 8.13 6.75 14.50
CA ARG A 314 7.63 7.73 15.48
C ARG A 314 6.13 7.94 15.33
N GLU A 315 5.66 8.12 14.09
CA GLU A 315 4.25 8.26 13.72
C GLU A 315 3.43 7.04 14.16
N ALA A 316 3.83 5.84 13.75
CA ALA A 316 3.14 4.61 14.12
C ALA A 316 3.03 4.44 15.64
N ALA A 317 4.11 4.79 16.37
CA ALA A 317 4.13 4.68 17.83
C ALA A 317 3.17 5.67 18.49
N LEU A 318 3.08 6.90 17.97
CA LEU A 318 2.14 7.90 18.47
C LEU A 318 0.68 7.46 18.27
N TYR A 319 0.34 6.93 17.10
CA TYR A 319 -1.02 6.42 16.84
C TYR A 319 -1.39 5.26 17.76
N GLN A 320 -0.47 4.32 17.99
CA GLN A 320 -0.72 3.21 18.92
C GLN A 320 -0.90 3.66 20.37
N LEU A 321 -0.30 4.80 20.75
CA LEU A 321 -0.46 5.37 22.09
C LEU A 321 -1.79 6.10 22.29
N VAL A 322 -2.52 6.47 21.22
CA VAL A 322 -3.80 7.22 21.31
C VAL A 322 -4.82 6.48 22.16
N GLU A 323 -4.91 5.15 22.01
CA GLU A 323 -5.83 4.29 22.76
C GLU A 323 -5.24 3.77 24.09
N SER A 324 -4.05 4.22 24.47
CA SER A 324 -3.35 3.70 25.65
C SER A 324 -3.55 4.58 26.88
N ASP A 325 -3.80 3.93 28.03
CA ASP A 325 -3.95 4.60 29.34
C ASP A 325 -2.60 4.77 30.09
N ILE A 326 -1.47 4.81 29.37
CA ILE A 326 -0.16 4.94 30.01
C ILE A 326 0.14 6.40 30.38
N ASP A 327 0.64 6.60 31.60
CA ASP A 327 1.03 7.92 32.10
C ASP A 327 2.08 8.60 31.19
N GLY A 328 1.96 9.92 31.05
CA GLY A 328 2.94 10.76 30.37
C GLY A 328 2.70 10.97 28.87
N ASN A 329 1.64 10.40 28.29
CA ASN A 329 1.30 10.58 26.86
C ASN A 329 1.05 12.05 26.47
N ALA A 330 0.33 12.81 27.29
CA ALA A 330 0.12 14.24 27.03
C ALA A 330 1.43 15.05 27.00
N ASP A 331 2.34 14.78 27.94
CA ASP A 331 3.63 15.47 28.01
C ASP A 331 4.56 15.05 26.87
N LEU A 332 4.54 13.76 26.50
CA LEU A 332 5.24 13.26 25.32
C LEU A 332 4.75 13.97 24.05
N ALA A 333 3.44 14.00 23.82
CA ALA A 333 2.84 14.64 22.65
C ALA A 333 3.24 16.12 22.55
N LYS A 334 3.18 16.87 23.66
CA LYS A 334 3.65 18.27 23.72
C LYS A 334 5.12 18.40 23.30
N ARG A 335 6.01 17.55 23.82
CA ARG A 335 7.44 17.56 23.47
C ARG A 335 7.69 17.23 22.00
N VAL A 336 6.93 16.29 21.43
CA VAL A 336 7.05 15.91 20.01
C VAL A 336 6.61 17.07 19.13
N ILE A 337 5.42 17.63 19.37
CA ILE A 337 4.89 18.78 18.60
C ILE A 337 5.85 19.97 18.60
N GLU A 338 6.56 20.22 19.70
CA GLU A 338 7.51 21.33 19.80
C GLU A 338 8.80 21.16 18.99
N LYS A 339 9.23 19.92 18.73
CA LYS A 339 10.56 19.62 18.17
C LYS A 339 10.53 19.03 16.77
N GLU A 340 9.47 18.32 16.45
CA GLU A 340 9.37 17.54 15.23
C GLU A 340 9.25 18.42 13.99
N GLN A 341 9.76 17.92 12.86
CA GLN A 341 9.69 18.58 11.56
C GLN A 341 8.83 17.79 10.56
N ALA A 342 8.70 16.47 10.76
CA ALA A 342 7.84 15.63 9.93
C ALA A 342 6.36 15.88 10.26
N TYR A 343 5.60 16.43 9.30
CA TYR A 343 4.19 16.72 9.48
C TYR A 343 3.33 15.52 9.91
N PRO A 344 3.50 14.29 9.35
CA PRO A 344 2.74 13.13 9.82
C PRO A 344 2.95 12.81 11.31
N VAL A 345 4.17 12.98 11.80
CA VAL A 345 4.50 12.76 13.22
C VAL A 345 3.87 13.85 14.10
N VAL A 346 3.87 15.11 13.65
CA VAL A 346 3.17 16.21 14.36
C VAL A 346 1.67 15.96 14.40
N ALA A 347 1.07 15.50 13.29
CA ALA A 347 -0.34 15.15 13.20
C ALA A 347 -0.71 14.02 14.18
N ALA A 348 0.08 12.93 14.22
CA ALA A 348 -0.10 11.83 15.14
C ALA A 348 0.07 12.27 16.61
N ALA A 349 1.05 13.12 16.92
CA ALA A 349 1.24 13.67 18.26
C ALA A 349 0.07 14.58 18.67
N LEU A 350 -0.51 15.33 17.74
CA LEU A 350 -1.68 16.15 17.98
C LEU A 350 -2.91 15.30 18.33
N GLN A 351 -3.10 14.14 17.68
CA GLN A 351 -4.13 13.17 18.06
C GLN A 351 -3.89 12.57 19.43
N LEU A 352 -2.64 12.17 19.73
CA LEU A 352 -2.28 11.67 21.07
C LEU A 352 -2.55 12.73 22.15
N LEU A 353 -2.23 13.98 21.89
CA LEU A 353 -2.53 15.09 22.80
C LEU A 353 -4.03 15.24 22.98
N ASN A 354 -4.83 15.17 21.92
CA ASN A 354 -6.28 15.32 22.00
C ASN A 354 -6.94 14.23 22.86
N ALA A 355 -6.50 12.98 22.71
CA ALA A 355 -6.99 11.87 23.52
C ALA A 355 -6.68 12.01 25.02
N ASN A 356 -5.64 12.77 25.39
CA ASN A 356 -5.17 12.89 26.77
C ASN A 356 -5.42 14.27 27.42
N ASP A 357 -5.53 15.34 26.63
CA ASP A 357 -5.68 16.74 27.05
C ASP A 357 -6.26 17.57 25.87
N SER A 358 -7.57 17.39 25.63
CA SER A 358 -8.27 18.03 24.50
C SER A 358 -8.26 19.56 24.55
N GLU A 359 -8.20 20.17 25.74
CA GLU A 359 -8.09 21.63 25.86
C GLU A 359 -6.71 22.12 25.37
N ALA A 360 -5.63 21.42 25.72
CA ALA A 360 -4.31 21.74 25.18
C ALA A 360 -4.23 21.45 23.67
N ALA A 361 -4.80 20.33 23.22
CA ALA A 361 -4.84 19.97 21.81
C ALA A 361 -5.55 21.04 20.98
N LEU A 362 -6.69 21.55 21.44
CA LEU A 362 -7.41 22.63 20.77
C LEU A 362 -6.59 23.92 20.65
N LYS A 363 -5.80 24.27 21.68
CA LYS A 363 -4.89 25.43 21.65
C LYS A 363 -3.77 25.23 20.64
N VAL A 364 -3.25 24.02 20.51
CA VAL A 364 -2.23 23.68 19.49
C VAL A 364 -2.84 23.67 18.09
N ALA A 365 -4.00 23.04 17.91
CA ALA A 365 -4.73 23.01 16.65
C ALA A 365 -4.98 24.43 16.11
N LYS A 366 -5.37 25.37 16.97
CA LYS A 366 -5.53 26.79 16.61
C LYS A 366 -4.24 27.47 16.13
N LYS A 367 -3.06 27.00 16.55
CA LYS A 367 -1.78 27.52 16.04
C LYS A 367 -1.40 26.91 14.69
N LEU A 368 -1.88 25.70 14.41
CA LEU A 368 -1.55 24.94 13.21
C LEU A 368 -2.60 25.07 12.09
N GLU A 369 -3.76 25.69 12.35
CA GLU A 369 -4.86 25.82 11.37
C GLU A 369 -4.49 26.56 10.07
N SER A 370 -3.40 27.31 10.07
CA SER A 370 -2.90 28.05 8.89
C SER A 370 -1.88 27.26 8.06
N GLU A 371 -1.44 26.09 8.54
CA GLU A 371 -0.60 25.19 7.76
C GLU A 371 -1.35 24.70 6.53
N LYS A 372 -0.61 24.34 5.47
CA LYS A 372 -1.18 23.87 4.19
C LYS A 372 -0.92 22.39 3.92
N ASN A 373 -0.24 21.71 4.84
CA ASN A 373 -0.02 20.27 4.73
C ASN A 373 -1.29 19.49 5.12
N GLY A 374 -1.65 18.51 4.29
CA GLY A 374 -2.87 17.72 4.44
C GLY A 374 -2.96 16.92 5.75
N ASP A 375 -1.85 16.39 6.27
CA ASP A 375 -1.83 15.61 7.52
C ASP A 375 -2.15 16.50 8.72
N ILE A 376 -1.56 17.69 8.76
CA ILE A 376 -1.84 18.68 9.80
C ILE A 376 -3.30 19.15 9.72
N LEU A 377 -3.76 19.49 8.52
CA LEU A 377 -5.14 19.93 8.33
C LEU A 377 -6.14 18.84 8.74
N ALA A 378 -5.90 17.59 8.38
CA ALA A 378 -6.71 16.46 8.81
C ALA A 378 -6.74 16.32 10.33
N ALA A 379 -5.58 16.43 11.00
CA ALA A 379 -5.50 16.35 12.45
C ALA A 379 -6.21 17.51 13.17
N VAL A 380 -6.08 18.74 12.65
CA VAL A 380 -6.81 19.93 13.16
C VAL A 380 -8.32 19.75 12.94
N GLY A 381 -8.71 19.28 11.76
CA GLY A 381 -10.10 18.99 11.41
C GLY A 381 -10.74 17.98 12.36
N GLN A 382 -10.02 16.91 12.70
CA GLN A 382 -10.49 15.91 13.66
C GLN A 382 -10.81 16.56 15.01
N ILE A 383 -9.88 17.35 15.56
CA ILE A 383 -10.07 18.05 16.84
C ILE A 383 -11.25 19.00 16.76
N TYR A 384 -11.37 19.79 15.69
CA TYR A 384 -12.47 20.74 15.53
C TYR A 384 -13.83 20.04 15.41
N SER A 385 -13.90 18.93 14.67
CA SER A 385 -15.11 18.11 14.55
C SER A 385 -15.59 17.62 15.92
N GLU A 386 -14.67 17.10 16.74
CA GLU A 386 -14.97 16.57 18.08
C GLU A 386 -15.47 17.62 19.07
N THR A 387 -15.17 18.92 18.85
CA THR A 387 -15.74 19.99 19.69
C THR A 387 -17.25 20.14 19.54
N GLY A 388 -17.80 19.75 18.38
CA GLY A 388 -19.19 20.02 18.01
C GLY A 388 -19.53 21.52 17.84
N ASP A 389 -18.54 22.42 17.86
CA ASP A 389 -18.74 23.86 17.74
C ASP A 389 -18.73 24.30 16.27
N SER A 390 -19.91 24.63 15.75
CA SER A 390 -20.11 24.99 14.34
C SER A 390 -19.29 26.20 13.86
N LYS A 391 -18.70 27.00 14.76
CA LYS A 391 -17.80 28.09 14.36
C LYS A 391 -16.59 27.59 13.55
N TYR A 392 -16.19 26.33 13.75
CA TYR A 392 -15.05 25.74 13.03
C TYR A 392 -15.39 25.22 11.64
N LEU A 393 -16.65 25.30 11.18
CA LEU A 393 -17.01 24.92 9.81
C LEU A 393 -16.22 25.72 8.76
N SER A 394 -15.98 27.01 9.03
CA SER A 394 -15.16 27.88 8.18
C SER A 394 -13.75 27.35 7.93
N PHE A 395 -13.12 26.69 8.92
CA PHE A 395 -11.80 26.09 8.75
C PHE A 395 -11.78 25.02 7.65
N PHE A 396 -12.81 24.18 7.58
CA PHE A 396 -12.89 23.16 6.54
C PHE A 396 -13.16 23.79 5.17
N GLU A 397 -14.10 24.74 5.12
CA GLU A 397 -14.51 25.44 3.91
C GLU A 397 -13.32 26.15 3.24
N ASP A 398 -12.44 26.74 4.05
CA ASP A 398 -11.22 27.43 3.59
C ASP A 398 -10.11 26.48 3.13
N ASN A 399 -10.18 25.18 3.46
CA ASN A 399 -9.08 24.23 3.25
C ASN A 399 -9.45 22.97 2.45
N PHE A 400 -10.69 22.85 1.92
CA PHE A 400 -11.08 21.71 1.07
C PHE A 400 -10.15 21.48 -0.12
N GLY A 401 -9.60 22.55 -0.69
CA GLY A 401 -8.66 22.50 -1.83
C GLY A 401 -7.24 22.08 -1.48
N GLU A 402 -6.90 21.95 -0.19
CA GLU A 402 -5.53 21.63 0.27
C GLU A 402 -5.37 20.14 0.63
N VAL A 403 -6.48 19.41 0.77
CA VAL A 403 -6.50 17.96 1.07
C VAL A 403 -6.78 17.15 -0.19
N GLU A 404 -6.07 16.05 -0.39
CA GLU A 404 -6.15 15.19 -1.57
C GLU A 404 -6.17 13.70 -1.20
N PHE A 405 -6.40 12.84 -2.20
CA PHE A 405 -6.43 11.38 -2.02
C PHE A 405 -7.39 10.95 -0.89
N PHE A 406 -7.06 9.89 -0.16
CA PHE A 406 -7.89 9.39 0.93
C PHE A 406 -8.07 10.41 2.07
N SER A 407 -7.11 11.31 2.30
CA SER A 407 -7.24 12.35 3.34
C SER A 407 -8.40 13.31 3.05
N ALA A 408 -8.70 13.57 1.76
CA ALA A 408 -9.84 14.39 1.37
C ALA A 408 -11.17 13.73 1.76
N ILE A 409 -11.29 12.40 1.64
CA ILE A 409 -12.51 11.68 2.02
C ILE A 409 -12.81 11.92 3.51
N THR A 410 -11.82 11.65 4.37
CA THR A 410 -11.95 11.82 5.82
C THR A 410 -12.22 13.28 6.19
N PHE A 411 -11.53 14.24 5.56
CA PHE A 411 -11.71 15.66 5.86
C PHE A 411 -13.13 16.17 5.57
N PHE A 412 -13.72 15.75 4.45
CA PHE A 412 -15.12 16.06 4.13
C PHE A 412 -16.10 15.36 5.08
N GLN A 413 -15.83 14.12 5.47
CA GLN A 413 -16.65 13.41 6.47
C GLN A 413 -16.65 14.13 7.82
N LEU A 414 -15.49 14.62 8.28
CA LEU A 414 -15.37 15.41 9.50
C LEU A 414 -16.13 16.73 9.43
N TYR A 415 -16.10 17.41 8.26
CA TYR A 415 -16.95 18.57 8.03
C TYR A 415 -18.44 18.22 8.17
N GLY A 416 -18.87 17.11 7.57
CA GLY A 416 -20.24 16.60 7.70
C GLY A 416 -20.61 16.33 9.16
N GLN A 417 -19.74 15.66 9.91
CA GLN A 417 -19.94 15.36 11.35
C GLN A 417 -20.04 16.62 12.23
N LEU A 418 -19.32 17.68 11.89
CA LEU A 418 -19.43 18.95 12.58
C LEU A 418 -20.71 19.70 12.16
N ALA A 419 -21.03 19.70 10.86
CA ALA A 419 -22.18 20.41 10.30
C ALA A 419 -23.50 19.87 10.85
N VAL A 420 -23.62 18.56 11.10
CA VAL A 420 -24.78 17.96 11.76
C VAL A 420 -25.00 18.43 13.20
N LYS A 421 -24.07 19.15 13.83
CA LYS A 421 -24.27 19.76 15.15
C LYS A 421 -24.93 21.14 15.07
N GLY A 422 -24.98 21.74 13.88
CA GLY A 422 -25.65 23.01 13.62
C GLY A 422 -27.17 22.92 13.60
N ASP A 423 -27.81 24.09 13.55
CA ASP A 423 -29.24 24.19 13.25
C ASP A 423 -29.56 23.80 11.81
N LEU A 424 -30.85 23.74 11.47
CA LEU A 424 -31.28 23.32 10.14
C LEU A 424 -30.73 24.21 9.02
N ASP A 425 -30.62 25.52 9.25
CA ASP A 425 -30.12 26.46 8.25
C ASP A 425 -28.63 26.21 7.97
N GLN A 426 -27.84 25.96 9.03
CA GLN A 426 -26.43 25.58 8.90
C GLN A 426 -26.27 24.24 8.17
N VAL A 427 -27.05 23.22 8.51
CA VAL A 427 -27.03 21.91 7.84
C VAL A 427 -27.29 22.06 6.34
N LEU A 428 -28.30 22.85 5.97
CA LEU A 428 -28.64 23.09 4.57
C LEU A 428 -27.62 23.96 3.83
N ALA A 429 -26.96 24.90 4.52
CA ALA A 429 -25.86 25.67 3.95
C ALA A 429 -24.65 24.77 3.63
N SER A 430 -24.27 23.92 4.59
CA SER A 430 -23.21 22.92 4.40
C SER A 430 -23.55 21.92 3.29
N GLY A 431 -24.81 21.48 3.20
CA GLY A 431 -25.26 20.64 2.08
C GLY A 431 -25.06 21.28 0.71
N LYS A 432 -25.32 22.59 0.57
CA LYS A 432 -25.08 23.30 -0.70
C LYS A 432 -23.60 23.34 -1.08
N ILE A 433 -22.71 23.56 -0.10
CA ILE A 433 -21.26 23.58 -0.31
C ILE A 433 -20.79 22.20 -0.79
N LEU A 434 -21.20 21.13 -0.08
CA LEU A 434 -20.86 19.76 -0.45
C LEU A 434 -21.40 19.37 -1.83
N SER A 435 -22.63 19.79 -2.16
CA SER A 435 -23.22 19.54 -3.48
C SER A 435 -22.43 20.22 -4.60
N ALA A 436 -21.91 21.44 -4.36
CA ALA A 436 -21.07 22.13 -5.34
C ALA A 436 -19.76 21.38 -5.61
N TYR A 437 -19.07 20.89 -4.57
CA TYR A 437 -17.87 20.06 -4.75
C TYR A 437 -18.17 18.72 -5.41
N GLY A 438 -19.26 18.04 -5.01
CA GLY A 438 -19.65 16.76 -5.57
C GLY A 438 -20.07 16.81 -7.05
N THR A 439 -20.55 17.96 -7.54
CA THR A 439 -21.00 18.11 -8.94
C THR A 439 -19.93 18.70 -9.87
N ASP A 440 -18.81 19.21 -9.33
CA ASP A 440 -17.73 19.79 -10.11
C ASP A 440 -16.74 18.71 -10.60
N MET A 441 -16.87 18.31 -11.87
CA MET A 441 -15.98 17.32 -12.51
C MET A 441 -14.53 17.80 -12.65
N GLY A 442 -14.24 19.09 -12.42
CA GLY A 442 -12.88 19.61 -12.32
C GLY A 442 -12.20 19.29 -10.98
N GLN A 443 -12.95 18.87 -9.96
CA GLN A 443 -12.39 18.44 -8.67
C GLN A 443 -11.78 17.05 -8.76
N SER A 444 -10.86 16.77 -7.85
CA SER A 444 -10.36 15.42 -7.58
C SER A 444 -11.51 14.44 -7.27
N PRO A 445 -11.53 13.22 -7.83
CA PRO A 445 -12.55 12.21 -7.53
C PRO A 445 -12.74 11.99 -6.02
N TRP A 446 -11.66 12.03 -5.25
CA TRP A 446 -11.71 11.81 -3.81
C TRP A 446 -12.48 12.88 -3.04
N ARG A 447 -12.40 14.16 -3.47
CA ARG A 447 -13.21 15.25 -2.91
C ARG A 447 -14.69 15.09 -3.23
N ARG A 448 -15.01 14.66 -4.46
CA ARG A 448 -16.39 14.39 -4.87
C ARG A 448 -16.98 13.25 -4.06
N PHE A 449 -16.21 12.18 -3.88
CA PHE A 449 -16.60 11.03 -3.06
C PHE A 449 -16.78 11.41 -1.58
N GLY A 450 -15.83 12.16 -1.00
CA GLY A 450 -15.95 12.70 0.35
C GLY A 450 -17.20 13.58 0.52
N SER A 451 -17.51 14.41 -0.48
CA SER A 451 -18.70 15.25 -0.51
C SER A 451 -20.00 14.43 -0.50
N MET A 452 -20.06 13.35 -1.28
CA MET A 452 -21.19 12.41 -1.26
C MET A 452 -21.36 11.79 0.12
N GLY A 453 -20.27 11.31 0.73
CA GLY A 453 -20.32 10.72 2.08
C GLY A 453 -20.85 11.71 3.12
N ALA A 454 -20.33 12.94 3.13
CA ALA A 454 -20.76 13.99 4.05
C ALA A 454 -22.24 14.39 3.84
N LEU A 455 -22.71 14.51 2.60
CA LEU A 455 -24.12 14.77 2.29
C LEU A 455 -25.05 13.68 2.85
N ASN A 456 -24.63 12.42 2.74
CA ASN A 456 -25.39 11.30 3.30
C ASN A 456 -25.41 11.34 4.83
N SER A 457 -24.31 11.78 5.49
CA SER A 457 -24.31 12.02 6.93
C SER A 457 -25.28 13.13 7.34
N LEU A 458 -25.34 14.24 6.58
CA LEU A 458 -26.32 15.30 6.83
C LEU A 458 -27.76 14.79 6.72
N HIS A 459 -28.06 14.01 5.67
CA HIS A 459 -29.36 13.39 5.47
C HIS A 459 -29.72 12.45 6.63
N ALA A 460 -28.81 11.54 6.99
CA ALA A 460 -29.03 10.58 8.07
C ALA A 460 -29.34 11.27 9.41
N GLU A 461 -28.67 12.38 9.72
CA GLU A 461 -28.96 13.19 10.90
C GLU A 461 -30.38 13.78 10.85
N LEU A 462 -30.79 14.39 9.72
CA LEU A 462 -32.14 14.97 9.63
C LEU A 462 -33.24 13.90 9.78
N VAL A 463 -33.00 12.70 9.25
CA VAL A 463 -33.87 11.54 9.47
C VAL A 463 -33.91 11.17 10.96
N SER A 464 -32.76 11.12 11.65
CA SER A 464 -32.72 10.85 13.09
C SER A 464 -33.50 11.89 13.89
N ARG A 465 -33.35 13.18 13.57
CA ARG A 465 -34.10 14.28 14.21
C ARG A 465 -35.61 14.18 13.97
N LEU A 466 -36.02 13.63 12.82
CA LEU A 466 -37.42 13.36 12.49
C LEU A 466 -37.98 12.14 13.24
N ASP A 467 -37.16 11.10 13.44
CA ASP A 467 -37.54 9.91 14.20
C ASP A 467 -37.69 10.23 15.70
N ASP A 468 -36.87 11.13 16.25
CA ASP A 468 -36.94 11.62 17.63
C ASP A 468 -37.94 12.79 17.84
N ALA A 469 -38.78 13.08 16.83
CA ALA A 469 -39.62 14.29 16.77
C ALA A 469 -40.86 14.29 17.69
N ASP A 470 -40.96 13.38 18.67
CA ASP A 470 -42.13 13.22 19.55
C ASP A 470 -42.46 14.50 20.33
N MET A 471 -41.48 15.37 20.56
CA MET A 471 -41.64 16.67 21.23
C MET A 471 -41.63 17.89 20.29
N LEU A 472 -41.51 17.70 18.97
CA LEU A 472 -41.48 18.81 18.00
C LEU A 472 -42.88 19.25 17.58
N THR A 473 -43.03 20.55 17.30
CA THR A 473 -44.27 21.07 16.69
C THR A 473 -44.42 20.56 15.26
N GLU A 474 -45.67 20.49 14.77
CA GLU A 474 -45.93 20.10 13.37
C GLU A 474 -45.25 21.04 12.35
N GLU A 475 -45.10 22.32 12.70
CA GLU A 475 -44.34 23.28 11.89
C GLU A 475 -42.83 22.91 11.84
N ALA A 476 -42.25 22.55 12.98
CA ALA A 476 -40.85 22.12 13.05
C ALA A 476 -40.61 20.80 12.29
N LYS A 477 -41.53 19.83 12.41
CA LYS A 477 -41.49 18.58 11.62
C LYS A 477 -41.57 18.85 10.13
N THR A 478 -42.45 19.76 9.70
CA THR A 478 -42.58 20.15 8.30
C THR A 478 -41.28 20.75 7.77
N LYS A 479 -40.67 21.69 8.51
CA LYS A 479 -39.38 22.29 8.13
C LYS A 479 -38.25 21.25 8.03
N LEU A 480 -38.18 20.31 8.98
CA LEU A 480 -37.20 19.22 8.92
C LEU A 480 -37.41 18.32 7.70
N LYS A 481 -38.67 17.95 7.38
CA LYS A 481 -39.00 17.19 6.16
C LYS A 481 -38.63 17.94 4.88
N GLU A 482 -38.88 19.25 4.81
CA GLU A 482 -38.49 20.08 3.66
C GLU A 482 -36.97 20.20 3.51
N GLY A 483 -36.25 20.32 4.64
CA GLY A 483 -34.80 20.31 4.67
C GLY A 483 -34.23 18.97 4.20
N ASP A 484 -34.76 17.86 4.70
CA ASP A 484 -34.35 16.51 4.30
C ASP A 484 -34.54 16.28 2.79
N ASN A 485 -35.71 16.64 2.26
CA ASN A 485 -35.99 16.61 0.83
C ASN A 485 -35.01 17.46 0.00
N SER A 486 -34.47 18.53 0.58
CA SER A 486 -33.46 19.36 -0.08
C SER A 486 -32.10 18.66 -0.15
N LEU A 487 -31.71 17.94 0.91
CA LEU A 487 -30.49 17.12 0.91
C LEU A 487 -30.59 15.94 -0.06
N ILE A 488 -31.75 15.27 -0.12
CA ILE A 488 -31.99 14.18 -1.10
C ILE A 488 -31.76 14.67 -2.53
N LYS A 489 -32.30 15.84 -2.89
CA LYS A 489 -32.06 16.44 -4.22
C LYS A 489 -30.59 16.72 -4.49
N MET A 490 -29.84 17.20 -3.48
CA MET A 490 -28.40 17.44 -3.62
C MET A 490 -27.64 16.13 -3.85
N ILE A 491 -27.99 15.06 -3.14
CA ILE A 491 -27.41 13.71 -3.33
C ILE A 491 -27.69 13.22 -4.76
N GLU A 492 -28.94 13.34 -5.24
CA GLU A 492 -29.32 12.96 -6.61
C GLU A 492 -28.56 13.77 -7.67
N MET A 493 -28.35 15.07 -7.44
CA MET A 493 -27.56 15.92 -8.32
C MET A 493 -26.11 15.44 -8.43
N VAL A 494 -25.45 15.13 -7.30
CA VAL A 494 -24.08 14.61 -7.29
C VAL A 494 -23.99 13.28 -8.04
N LYS A 495 -24.94 12.35 -7.81
CA LYS A 495 -24.97 11.07 -8.55
C LYS A 495 -25.15 11.25 -10.05
N SER A 496 -26.03 12.18 -10.44
CA SER A 496 -26.35 12.40 -11.85
C SER A 496 -25.22 13.11 -12.61
N ALA A 497 -24.36 13.85 -11.91
CA ALA A 497 -23.24 14.56 -12.49
C ALA A 497 -21.99 13.68 -12.67
N GLU A 498 -21.86 12.58 -11.91
CA GLU A 498 -20.65 11.77 -11.89
C GLU A 498 -20.45 10.96 -13.18
N THR A 499 -19.22 10.99 -13.70
CA THR A 499 -18.83 10.28 -14.93
C THR A 499 -17.71 9.27 -14.71
N ASN A 500 -17.05 9.28 -13.54
CA ASN A 500 -16.00 8.32 -13.21
C ASN A 500 -16.62 6.93 -12.91
N PRO A 501 -16.27 5.87 -13.67
CA PRO A 501 -16.86 4.54 -13.49
C PRO A 501 -16.64 3.94 -12.09
N GLN A 502 -15.47 4.17 -11.49
CA GLN A 502 -15.13 3.66 -10.16
C GLN A 502 -16.03 4.31 -9.09
N LEU A 503 -16.19 5.64 -9.14
CA LEU A 503 -17.06 6.36 -8.21
C LEU A 503 -18.53 6.01 -8.40
N LEU A 504 -18.98 5.81 -9.65
CA LEU A 504 -20.35 5.33 -9.93
C LEU A 504 -20.62 3.97 -9.27
N GLY A 505 -19.64 3.07 -9.28
CA GLY A 505 -19.69 1.82 -8.53
C GLY A 505 -19.76 2.06 -7.01
N MET A 506 -18.87 2.89 -6.47
CA MET A 506 -18.84 3.18 -5.04
C MET A 506 -20.10 3.91 -4.53
N TYR A 507 -20.74 4.75 -5.34
CA TYR A 507 -21.99 5.44 -5.00
C TYR A 507 -23.18 4.50 -4.80
N GLN A 508 -23.09 3.25 -5.26
CA GLN A 508 -24.10 2.23 -4.93
C GLN A 508 -24.16 1.92 -3.43
N ASN A 509 -23.07 2.16 -2.69
CA ASN A 509 -23.02 2.01 -1.23
C ASN A 509 -23.80 3.11 -0.48
N PHE A 510 -24.20 4.18 -1.17
CA PHE A 510 -25.07 5.23 -0.64
C PHE A 510 -26.44 5.13 -1.33
N PRO A 511 -27.28 4.12 -1.03
CA PRO A 511 -28.56 3.97 -1.72
C PRO A 511 -29.40 5.24 -1.56
N ASN A 512 -30.17 5.61 -2.60
CA ASN A 512 -31.11 6.72 -2.45
C ASN A 512 -32.05 6.39 -1.28
N PRO A 513 -32.04 7.18 -0.20
CA PRO A 513 -32.92 6.94 0.91
C PRO A 513 -34.36 7.09 0.40
N PRO A 514 -35.28 6.15 0.70
CA PRO A 514 -36.68 6.37 0.37
C PRO A 514 -37.13 7.63 1.10
N ALA A 515 -37.80 8.54 0.39
CA ALA A 515 -38.49 9.65 1.04
C ALA A 515 -39.45 9.06 2.07
N LYS A 516 -39.12 9.14 3.37
CA LYS A 516 -40.03 8.69 4.42
C LYS A 516 -41.30 9.57 4.32
N PRO A 517 -42.51 8.97 4.33
CA PRO A 517 -43.77 9.70 4.14
C PRO A 517 -44.04 10.79 5.20
#